data_AF-A0A1S9AZW5-F1
#
_entry.id   AF-A0A1S9AZW5-F1
#
_cell.length_a   1.000
_cell.length_b   1.000
_cell.length_c   1.000
_cell.angle_alpha   90.00
_cell.angle_beta   90.00
_cell.angle_gamma   90.00
#
_symmetry.space_group_name_H-M   'P 1'
#
loop_
_entity.id
_entity.type
_entity.pdbx_description
1 polymer ?
#
loop_
_entity_poly.entity_id
_entity_poly.type
_entity_poly.pdbx_seq_one_letter_code
_entity_poly.pdbx_strand_id
1 'polypeptide(L)'
;MKNYRLPHWLRTAGAALIIVLSNASAGLAQATPDSVDVLVRRAMQQLRIPGVQLAVVRHGRVEKLAQYGLANVQDSVPVTRQTRFFLNSITKAFVGVTAMQLVEAGKLDLAAPIGRYLPELPATWHPVTVRQLLTHTSGLPDIMPEDALVTENNEKAAWAQVQTQPLDFPAGQQFAYNQTNYLLLGKLIDKLSGQPFAEFIRQRQLDVVGMPRTSSGDAHDVLPRMARGYTFTQYIDGQVRRGKEMRNLFEVFPPSLRTAAGMSSTAEEMARWLIALQQGKLLQPTSLPVLWTPGRLNNGTTRSFGGKLTGYALGWPTVDRPEHPAVAPVGGGRSAVFLYPKDDLAFVVLTNLQGASPERFIDALAACYLPDMQVADGFGLPPTLRALHRTLRQRGFSHLEEEVKKARRKDPAYALPEQAVNAWGYSLVELGQLADALAVFQLNVRLYPGSANTYDSLAETYATMGNKKLATQHYAKALELNPKNRAAAEYLKQ
;
A
#
# COMPACT_ATOMS: atom_id res chain seq x y z
N MET A 1 23.63 58.76 -44.30
CA MET A 1 22.72 58.13 -43.31
C MET A 1 21.34 58.04 -43.94
N LYS A 2 20.88 56.82 -44.23
CA LYS A 2 19.67 56.48 -45.00
C LYS A 2 18.56 56.05 -44.03
N ASN A 3 17.35 56.58 -44.19
CA ASN A 3 16.12 55.96 -43.67
C ASN A 3 15.14 55.75 -44.84
N TYR A 4 14.81 54.49 -45.11
CA TYR A 4 13.81 54.01 -46.08
C TYR A 4 12.50 53.73 -45.31
N ARG A 5 11.39 54.42 -45.58
CA ARG A 5 10.31 54.15 -46.56
C ARG A 5 9.49 52.87 -46.32
N LEU A 6 8.17 53.03 -46.28
CA LEU A 6 7.17 52.13 -46.86
C LEU A 6 5.95 52.96 -47.31
N PRO A 7 5.46 52.84 -48.57
CA PRO A 7 4.25 53.52 -49.04
C PRO A 7 3.03 52.58 -49.24
N HIS A 8 1.84 53.22 -49.21
CA HIS A 8 0.53 53.03 -49.91
C HIS A 8 0.30 51.73 -50.73
N TRP A 9 -0.88 51.12 -50.94
CA TRP A 9 -2.23 51.61 -51.28
C TRP A 9 -3.25 50.43 -51.40
N LEU A 10 -4.55 50.74 -51.19
CA LEU A 10 -5.80 50.16 -51.76
C LEU A 10 -6.18 48.68 -51.47
N ARG A 11 -7.27 48.33 -50.75
CA ARG A 11 -8.72 48.39 -51.13
C ARG A 11 -8.95 47.86 -52.55
N THR A 12 -9.80 46.90 -52.90
CA THR A 12 -11.00 46.24 -52.37
C THR A 12 -11.39 45.23 -53.45
N ALA A 13 -11.84 44.01 -53.11
CA ALA A 13 -12.75 43.25 -53.96
C ALA A 13 -13.48 42.21 -53.11
N GLY A 14 -14.80 42.38 -52.99
CA GLY A 14 -15.68 41.41 -52.35
C GLY A 14 -15.84 40.17 -53.22
N ALA A 15 -15.90 39.02 -52.58
CA ALA A 15 -16.50 37.82 -53.12
C ALA A 15 -17.37 37.21 -52.01
N ALA A 16 -18.66 37.09 -52.30
CA ALA A 16 -19.61 36.39 -51.46
C ALA A 16 -19.18 34.92 -51.32
N LEU A 17 -18.98 34.47 -50.09
CA LEU A 17 -18.89 33.04 -49.79
C LEU A 17 -20.09 32.67 -48.93
N ILE A 18 -21.04 32.01 -49.58
CA ILE A 18 -22.15 31.30 -48.96
C ILE A 18 -21.55 30.29 -47.97
N ILE A 19 -21.68 30.54 -46.67
CA ILE A 19 -21.37 29.56 -45.64
C ILE A 19 -22.49 28.52 -45.70
N VAL A 20 -22.25 27.43 -46.42
CA VAL A 20 -22.99 26.19 -46.24
C VAL A 20 -22.63 25.68 -44.85
N LEU A 21 -23.54 25.87 -43.89
CA LEU A 21 -23.53 25.19 -42.61
C LEU A 21 -23.78 23.70 -42.86
N SER A 22 -22.74 22.97 -43.27
CA SER A 22 -22.75 21.51 -43.19
C SER A 22 -22.71 21.15 -41.71
N ASN A 23 -23.85 20.72 -41.18
CA ASN A 23 -23.98 20.02 -39.91
C ASN A 23 -23.12 18.75 -39.94
N ALA A 24 -21.82 18.91 -39.68
CA ALA A 24 -20.99 17.81 -39.22
C ALA A 24 -21.28 17.64 -37.73
N SER A 25 -22.43 17.04 -37.42
CA SER A 25 -22.64 16.37 -36.14
C SER A 25 -21.73 15.13 -36.13
N ALA A 26 -20.43 15.36 -36.06
CA ALA A 26 -19.49 14.35 -35.63
C ALA A 26 -19.86 14.09 -34.17
N GLY A 27 -20.61 13.01 -33.94
CA GLY A 27 -20.83 12.49 -32.61
C GLY A 27 -19.48 12.28 -31.95
N LEU A 28 -19.11 13.18 -31.05
CA LEU A 28 -18.20 12.86 -29.97
C LEU A 28 -18.92 11.75 -29.20
N ALA A 29 -18.65 10.50 -29.58
CA ALA A 29 -18.88 9.38 -28.70
C ALA A 29 -18.12 9.74 -27.42
N GLN A 30 -18.84 10.22 -26.40
CA GLN A 30 -18.32 10.32 -25.06
C GLN A 30 -17.87 8.91 -24.72
N ALA A 31 -16.57 8.66 -24.82
CA ALA A 31 -15.98 7.42 -24.36
C ALA A 31 -16.48 7.22 -22.93
N THR A 32 -17.20 6.12 -22.70
CA THR A 32 -17.62 5.72 -21.36
C THR A 32 -16.38 5.81 -20.46
N PRO A 33 -16.44 6.56 -19.35
CA PRO A 33 -15.28 6.74 -18.48
C PRO A 33 -14.73 5.38 -18.07
N ASP A 34 -13.43 5.16 -18.27
CA ASP A 34 -12.76 3.96 -17.78
C ASP A 34 -12.99 3.84 -16.27
N SER A 35 -13.58 2.73 -15.83
CA SER A 35 -13.89 2.45 -14.41
C SER A 35 -12.69 2.66 -13.50
N VAL A 36 -11.47 2.36 -13.99
CA VAL A 36 -10.22 2.59 -13.26
C VAL A 36 -9.95 4.08 -13.07
N ASP A 37 -10.15 4.91 -14.10
CA ASP A 37 -9.94 6.35 -14.02
C ASP A 37 -10.92 7.00 -13.05
N VAL A 38 -12.17 6.54 -13.05
CA VAL A 38 -13.21 7.02 -12.12
C VAL A 38 -12.81 6.70 -10.68
N LEU A 39 -12.38 5.47 -10.40
CA LEU A 39 -11.98 5.05 -9.05
C LEU A 39 -10.75 5.81 -8.56
N VAL A 40 -9.73 5.98 -9.39
CA VAL A 40 -8.53 6.75 -9.02
C VAL A 40 -8.89 8.22 -8.75
N ARG A 41 -9.67 8.87 -9.62
CA ARG A 41 -10.08 10.27 -9.42
C ARG A 41 -10.94 10.44 -8.17
N ARG A 42 -11.83 9.49 -7.87
CA ARG A 42 -12.62 9.47 -6.64
C ARG A 42 -11.71 9.37 -5.42
N ALA A 43 -10.76 8.44 -5.42
CA ALA A 43 -9.78 8.29 -4.34
C ALA A 43 -8.96 9.58 -4.16
N MET A 44 -8.50 10.19 -5.26
CA MET A 44 -7.78 11.47 -5.20
C MET A 44 -8.61 12.59 -4.59
N GLN A 45 -9.89 12.70 -4.94
CA GLN A 45 -10.77 13.72 -4.35
C GLN A 45 -11.04 13.47 -2.87
N GLN A 46 -11.42 12.25 -2.49
CA GLN A 46 -11.76 11.87 -1.11
C GLN A 46 -10.55 12.01 -0.17
N LEU A 47 -9.38 11.57 -0.62
CA LEU A 47 -8.16 11.56 0.18
C LEU A 47 -7.31 12.82 -0.03
N ARG A 48 -7.73 13.71 -0.93
CA ARG A 48 -7.02 14.94 -1.34
C ARG A 48 -5.60 14.67 -1.84
N ILE A 49 -5.43 13.60 -2.63
CA ILE A 49 -4.14 13.20 -3.19
C ILE A 49 -3.77 14.17 -4.33
N PRO A 50 -2.63 14.87 -4.24
CA PRO A 50 -2.25 15.85 -5.27
C PRO A 50 -1.89 15.22 -6.61
N GLY A 51 -1.06 14.16 -6.59
CA GLY A 51 -0.52 13.54 -7.81
C GLY A 51 -0.45 12.02 -7.72
N VAL A 52 -0.78 11.35 -8.82
CA VAL A 52 -0.80 9.90 -8.94
C VAL A 52 -0.19 9.46 -10.28
N GLN A 53 0.63 8.42 -10.25
CA GLN A 53 0.88 7.55 -11.40
C GLN A 53 0.29 6.16 -11.16
N LEU A 54 -0.28 5.58 -12.21
CA LEU A 54 -0.85 4.25 -12.23
C LEU A 54 -0.25 3.45 -13.39
N ALA A 55 0.10 2.19 -13.11
CA ALA A 55 0.25 1.16 -14.14
C ALA A 55 -0.62 -0.05 -13.81
N VAL A 56 -1.24 -0.63 -14.84
CA VAL A 56 -1.88 -1.94 -14.79
C VAL A 56 -1.13 -2.87 -15.75
N VAL A 57 -0.64 -3.97 -15.20
CA VAL A 57 0.00 -5.04 -15.96
C VAL A 57 -0.95 -6.22 -15.98
N ARG A 58 -1.21 -6.78 -17.16
CA ARG A 58 -2.00 -7.99 -17.32
C ARG A 58 -1.40 -8.86 -18.42
N HIS A 59 -1.34 -10.16 -18.18
CA HIS A 59 -0.82 -11.12 -19.17
C HIS A 59 0.58 -10.76 -19.68
N GLY A 60 1.47 -10.40 -18.74
CA GLY A 60 2.83 -9.97 -19.03
C GLY A 60 2.98 -8.69 -19.87
N ARG A 61 1.93 -7.85 -19.97
CA ARG A 61 1.92 -6.62 -20.76
C ARG A 61 1.36 -5.45 -19.96
N VAL A 62 1.81 -4.24 -20.27
CA VAL A 62 1.23 -3.03 -19.68
C VAL A 62 -0.09 -2.73 -20.39
N GLU A 63 -1.20 -2.98 -19.71
CA GLU A 63 -2.56 -2.74 -20.23
C GLU A 63 -2.96 -1.28 -20.08
N LYS A 64 -2.51 -0.62 -19.00
CA LYS A 64 -2.80 0.79 -18.76
C LYS A 64 -1.62 1.51 -18.11
N LEU A 65 -1.36 2.73 -18.58
CA LEU A 65 -0.54 3.72 -17.90
C LEU A 65 -1.32 5.02 -17.81
N ALA A 66 -1.39 5.59 -16.61
CA ALA A 66 -2.08 6.85 -16.39
C ALA A 66 -1.34 7.74 -15.40
N GLN A 67 -1.54 9.04 -15.53
CA GLN A 67 -1.01 10.06 -14.65
C GLN A 67 -2.08 11.11 -14.36
N TYR A 68 -2.12 11.59 -13.11
CA TYR A 68 -3.17 12.49 -12.65
C TYR A 68 -2.58 13.55 -11.72
N GLY A 69 -3.13 14.76 -11.81
CA GLY A 69 -2.88 15.83 -10.86
C GLY A 69 -1.47 16.43 -10.95
N LEU A 70 -0.93 16.83 -9.80
CA LEU A 70 0.29 17.64 -9.69
C LEU A 70 1.42 16.87 -9.01
N ALA A 71 2.59 16.86 -9.65
CA ALA A 71 3.84 16.41 -9.07
C ALA A 71 4.38 17.40 -8.02
N ASN A 72 4.08 18.68 -8.20
CA ASN A 72 4.37 19.75 -7.26
C ASN A 72 3.22 20.76 -7.26
N VAL A 73 2.58 20.92 -6.10
CA VAL A 73 1.45 21.82 -5.87
C VAL A 73 1.90 23.28 -5.85
N GLN A 74 3.00 23.61 -5.16
CA GLN A 74 3.48 24.99 -5.05
C GLN A 74 3.81 25.60 -6.42
N ASP A 75 4.43 24.80 -7.28
CA ASP A 75 4.89 25.25 -8.59
C ASP A 75 3.93 24.85 -9.73
N SER A 76 2.77 24.28 -9.38
CA SER A 76 1.76 23.80 -10.34
C SER A 76 2.31 22.87 -11.43
N VAL A 77 3.29 22.03 -11.08
CA VAL A 77 3.92 21.08 -12.02
C VAL A 77 3.04 19.84 -12.16
N PRO A 78 2.56 19.49 -13.37
CA PRO A 78 1.72 18.31 -13.56
C PRO A 78 2.52 17.01 -13.37
N VAL A 79 1.82 15.94 -12.98
CA VAL A 79 2.38 14.60 -13.09
C VAL A 79 2.51 14.22 -14.57
N THR A 80 3.71 13.80 -14.96
CA THR A 80 4.04 13.30 -16.30
C THR A 80 4.47 11.85 -16.21
N ARG A 81 4.63 11.14 -17.34
CA ARG A 81 5.21 9.79 -17.34
C ARG A 81 6.64 9.71 -16.79
N GLN A 82 7.37 10.83 -16.84
CA GLN A 82 8.75 10.90 -16.34
C GLN A 82 8.82 11.34 -14.88
N THR A 83 7.70 11.70 -14.25
CA THR A 83 7.67 12.07 -12.83
C THR A 83 8.00 10.86 -11.97
N ARG A 84 8.98 11.02 -11.08
CA ARG A 84 9.44 9.98 -10.16
C ARG A 84 8.77 10.15 -8.80
N PHE A 85 8.47 9.05 -8.15
CA PHE A 85 7.89 9.00 -6.82
C PHE A 85 8.77 8.16 -5.91
N PHE A 86 8.83 8.49 -4.61
CA PHE A 86 9.53 7.68 -3.63
C PHE A 86 8.79 6.35 -3.48
N LEU A 87 9.54 5.27 -3.64
CA LEU A 87 9.04 3.91 -3.43
C LEU A 87 8.96 3.59 -1.95
N ASN A 88 9.76 4.27 -1.11
CA ASN A 88 9.86 3.97 0.31
C ASN A 88 10.11 2.48 0.50
N SER A 89 9.41 1.83 1.44
CA SER A 89 9.55 0.41 1.75
C SER A 89 9.30 -0.57 0.60
N ILE A 90 8.78 -0.15 -0.56
CA ILE A 90 8.78 -0.99 -1.76
C ILE A 90 10.22 -1.32 -2.21
N THR A 91 11.21 -0.50 -1.83
CA THR A 91 12.65 -0.79 -1.98
C THR A 91 13.03 -2.19 -1.48
N LYS A 92 12.37 -2.67 -0.41
CA LYS A 92 12.62 -3.99 0.17
C LYS A 92 12.32 -5.13 -0.81
N ALA A 93 11.41 -4.94 -1.76
CA ALA A 93 11.12 -5.91 -2.82
C ALA A 93 12.32 -6.11 -3.75
N PHE A 94 13.05 -5.02 -4.09
CA PHE A 94 14.30 -5.09 -4.87
C PHE A 94 15.41 -5.78 -4.09
N VAL A 95 15.51 -5.52 -2.78
CA VAL A 95 16.46 -6.21 -1.88
C VAL A 95 16.15 -7.72 -1.82
N GLY A 96 14.88 -8.11 -1.78
CA GLY A 96 14.44 -9.49 -1.88
C GLY A 96 14.91 -10.19 -3.16
N VAL A 97 14.74 -9.52 -4.31
CA VAL A 97 15.26 -10.01 -5.60
C VAL A 97 16.78 -10.13 -5.57
N THR A 98 17.50 -9.14 -5.03
CA THR A 98 18.96 -9.19 -4.88
C THR A 98 19.41 -10.37 -4.01
N ALA A 99 18.74 -10.61 -2.88
CA ALA A 99 19.05 -11.76 -2.03
C ALA A 99 18.88 -13.08 -2.80
N MET A 100 17.79 -13.23 -3.57
CA MET A 100 17.60 -14.40 -4.42
C MET A 100 18.62 -14.50 -5.55
N GLN A 101 19.06 -13.39 -6.15
CA GLN A 101 20.15 -13.40 -7.14
C GLN A 101 21.48 -13.91 -6.53
N LEU A 102 21.76 -13.56 -5.27
CA LEU A 102 22.92 -14.08 -4.53
C LEU A 102 22.76 -15.56 -4.15
N VAL A 103 21.52 -16.01 -3.87
CA VAL A 103 21.21 -17.43 -3.64
C VAL A 103 21.44 -18.24 -4.91
N GLU A 104 20.92 -17.79 -6.05
CA GLU A 104 21.13 -18.44 -7.36
C GLU A 104 22.60 -18.49 -7.75
N ALA A 105 23.40 -17.50 -7.35
CA ALA A 105 24.84 -17.47 -7.54
C ALA A 105 25.63 -18.34 -6.53
N GLY A 106 24.94 -19.04 -5.61
CA GLY A 106 25.57 -19.87 -4.57
C GLY A 106 26.32 -19.07 -3.49
N LYS A 107 26.13 -17.75 -3.43
CA LYS A 107 26.84 -16.85 -2.50
C LYS A 107 26.10 -16.67 -1.18
N LEU A 108 24.78 -16.81 -1.19
CA LEU A 108 23.91 -16.60 -0.04
C LEU A 108 23.07 -17.84 0.24
N ASP A 109 22.99 -18.22 1.50
CA ASP A 109 22.08 -19.23 2.00
C ASP A 109 21.07 -18.55 2.93
N LEU A 110 19.77 -18.68 2.61
CA LEU A 110 18.69 -18.06 3.38
C LEU A 110 18.56 -18.66 4.78
N ALA A 111 18.96 -19.92 4.97
CA ALA A 111 18.91 -20.59 6.26
C ALA A 111 20.18 -20.37 7.10
N ALA A 112 21.24 -19.84 6.50
CA ALA A 112 22.49 -19.62 7.21
C ALA A 112 22.38 -18.50 8.26
N PRO A 113 23.05 -18.65 9.41
CA PRO A 113 23.16 -17.60 10.43
C PRO A 113 23.93 -16.40 9.87
N ILE A 114 23.51 -15.18 10.23
CA ILE A 114 24.13 -13.95 9.74
C ILE A 114 25.57 -13.80 10.23
N GLY A 115 25.91 -14.39 11.39
CA GLY A 115 27.28 -14.41 11.91
C GLY A 115 28.27 -15.16 11.00
N ARG A 116 27.79 -16.04 10.12
CA ARG A 116 28.62 -16.65 9.06
C ARG A 116 29.17 -15.60 8.10
N TYR A 117 28.37 -14.58 7.81
CA TYR A 117 28.68 -13.54 6.84
C TYR A 117 29.23 -12.28 7.48
N LEU A 118 28.77 -11.93 8.68
CA LEU A 118 29.12 -10.69 9.38
C LEU A 118 29.60 -11.02 10.82
N PRO A 119 30.80 -11.61 10.98
CA PRO A 119 31.33 -12.02 12.28
C PRO A 119 31.68 -10.87 13.23
N GLU A 120 31.69 -9.63 12.72
CA GLU A 120 31.92 -8.41 13.50
C GLU A 120 30.69 -7.92 14.28
N LEU A 121 29.54 -8.56 14.10
CA LEU A 121 28.31 -8.22 14.83
C LEU A 121 28.36 -8.70 16.29
N PRO A 122 27.47 -8.19 17.16
CA PRO A 122 27.28 -8.76 18.48
C PRO A 122 27.04 -10.28 18.39
N ALA A 123 27.75 -11.06 19.21
CA ALA A 123 27.68 -12.53 19.17
C ALA A 123 26.24 -13.06 19.39
N THR A 124 25.42 -12.34 20.15
CA THR A 124 24.01 -12.62 20.39
C THR A 124 23.14 -12.53 19.12
N TRP A 125 23.58 -11.78 18.11
CA TRP A 125 22.86 -11.61 16.84
C TRP A 125 23.24 -12.68 15.82
N HIS A 126 24.41 -13.32 15.98
CA HIS A 126 24.93 -14.30 15.02
C HIS A 126 23.93 -15.40 14.61
N PRO A 127 23.13 -15.99 15.52
CA PRO A 127 22.22 -17.08 15.18
C PRO A 127 21.02 -16.67 14.31
N VAL A 128 20.71 -15.37 14.21
CA VAL A 128 19.62 -14.88 13.34
C VAL A 128 19.92 -15.29 11.90
N THR A 129 18.96 -15.89 11.20
CA THR A 129 19.14 -16.31 9.82
C THR A 129 18.87 -15.18 8.83
N VAL A 130 19.43 -15.29 7.63
CA VAL A 130 19.16 -14.33 6.54
C VAL A 130 17.66 -14.27 6.21
N ARG A 131 16.96 -15.41 6.22
CA ARG A 131 15.50 -15.45 6.03
C ARG A 131 14.78 -14.65 7.11
N GLN A 132 15.17 -14.78 8.38
CA GLN A 132 14.55 -14.03 9.47
C GLN A 132 14.75 -12.52 9.37
N LEU A 133 15.88 -12.05 8.81
CA LEU A 133 16.05 -10.64 8.47
C LEU A 133 15.04 -10.21 7.38
N LEU A 134 14.98 -10.96 6.29
CA LEU A 134 14.10 -10.65 5.15
C LEU A 134 12.61 -10.66 5.51
N THR A 135 12.21 -11.53 6.45
CA THR A 135 10.81 -11.73 6.88
C THR A 135 10.43 -10.96 8.15
N HIS A 136 11.33 -10.13 8.71
CA HIS A 136 11.08 -9.36 9.94
C HIS A 136 10.74 -10.21 11.17
N THR A 137 11.43 -11.34 11.31
CA THR A 137 11.27 -12.27 12.44
C THR A 137 12.59 -12.50 13.15
N SER A 138 13.48 -11.52 13.14
CA SER A 138 14.83 -11.60 13.73
C SER A 138 14.85 -11.40 15.24
N GLY A 139 13.95 -10.56 15.76
CA GLY A 139 13.98 -10.10 17.15
C GLY A 139 15.12 -9.14 17.45
N LEU A 140 15.81 -8.62 16.43
CA LEU A 140 16.82 -7.59 16.61
C LEU A 140 16.18 -6.30 17.16
N PRO A 141 16.92 -5.50 17.94
CA PRO A 141 16.49 -4.15 18.30
C PRO A 141 16.42 -3.27 17.04
N ASP A 142 15.46 -2.33 16.98
CA ASP A 142 15.32 -1.42 15.83
C ASP A 142 16.23 -0.21 15.99
N ILE A 143 16.97 0.13 14.94
CA ILE A 143 17.78 1.35 14.85
C ILE A 143 16.91 2.61 14.74
N MET A 144 15.65 2.45 14.30
CA MET A 144 14.64 3.52 14.23
C MET A 144 13.43 3.21 15.14
N PRO A 145 13.59 3.14 16.47
CA PRO A 145 12.47 2.86 17.36
C PRO A 145 11.49 4.05 17.39
N GLU A 146 10.18 3.78 17.50
CA GLU A 146 9.14 4.81 17.71
C GLU A 146 9.17 6.00 16.72
N ASP A 147 9.38 5.73 15.43
CA ASP A 147 9.54 6.76 14.38
C ASP A 147 10.75 7.70 14.59
N ALA A 148 11.74 7.31 15.40
CA ALA A 148 12.97 8.07 15.57
C ALA A 148 13.65 8.29 14.22
N LEU A 149 13.94 9.56 13.92
CA LEU A 149 14.62 9.94 12.70
C LEU A 149 16.11 9.63 12.81
N VAL A 150 16.55 8.60 12.08
CA VAL A 150 17.97 8.38 11.81
C VAL A 150 18.29 9.07 10.49
N THR A 151 19.28 9.96 10.55
CA THR A 151 19.78 10.79 9.46
C THR A 151 21.28 10.59 9.34
N GLU A 152 21.90 11.19 8.32
CA GLU A 152 23.35 11.12 8.12
C GLU A 152 24.15 11.65 9.32
N ASN A 153 23.57 12.59 10.07
CA ASN A 153 24.23 13.24 11.21
C ASN A 153 24.30 12.36 12.46
N ASN A 154 23.42 11.37 12.61
CA ASN A 154 23.35 10.51 13.79
C ASN A 154 23.43 9.01 13.49
N GLU A 155 23.53 8.60 12.22
CA GLU A 155 23.59 7.20 11.79
C GLU A 155 24.65 6.40 12.54
N LYS A 156 25.88 6.93 12.66
CA LYS A 156 26.98 6.24 13.36
C LYS A 156 26.66 6.03 14.85
N ALA A 157 26.07 7.02 15.50
CA ALA A 157 25.69 6.94 16.91
C ALA A 157 24.51 5.98 17.12
N ALA A 158 23.50 6.04 16.25
CA ALA A 158 22.37 5.13 16.26
C ALA A 158 22.81 3.68 16.03
N TRP A 159 23.73 3.45 15.09
CA TRP A 159 24.31 2.12 14.85
C TRP A 159 25.09 1.60 16.06
N ALA A 160 25.94 2.44 16.67
CA ALA A 160 26.66 2.05 17.88
C ALA A 160 25.71 1.73 19.04
N GLN A 161 24.64 2.52 19.21
CA GLN A 161 23.65 2.33 20.26
C GLN A 161 22.80 1.06 20.06
N VAL A 162 22.34 0.78 18.84
CA VAL A 162 21.50 -0.39 18.58
C VAL A 162 22.30 -1.69 18.81
N GLN A 163 23.60 -1.69 18.53
CA GLN A 163 24.48 -2.84 18.77
C GLN A 163 24.69 -3.20 20.25
N THR A 164 24.40 -2.29 21.19
CA THR A 164 24.50 -2.58 22.64
C THR A 164 23.22 -3.16 23.24
N GLN A 165 22.12 -3.16 22.47
CA GLN A 165 20.82 -3.61 22.95
C GLN A 165 20.67 -5.13 22.85
N PRO A 166 19.94 -5.76 23.79
CA PRO A 166 19.57 -7.17 23.67
C PRO A 166 18.61 -7.39 22.49
N LEU A 167 18.36 -8.65 22.14
CA LEU A 167 17.23 -8.99 21.28
C LEU A 167 15.92 -8.62 21.99
N ASP A 168 14.99 -8.01 21.27
CA ASP A 168 13.64 -7.71 21.76
C ASP A 168 12.85 -9.00 22.04
N PHE A 169 13.11 -10.04 21.25
CA PHE A 169 12.56 -11.37 21.42
C PHE A 169 13.40 -12.44 20.70
N PRO A 170 13.32 -13.72 21.08
CA PRO A 170 13.91 -14.83 20.34
C PRO A 170 13.53 -14.85 18.85
N ALA A 171 14.52 -15.06 17.98
CA ALA A 171 14.30 -15.14 16.54
C ALA A 171 13.21 -16.17 16.16
N GLY A 172 12.33 -15.80 15.24
CA GLY A 172 11.18 -16.57 14.79
C GLY A 172 9.96 -16.53 15.72
N GLN A 173 10.05 -15.93 16.92
CA GLN A 173 8.92 -15.92 17.86
C GLN A 173 7.81 -14.95 17.43
N GLN A 174 8.18 -13.77 16.93
CA GLN A 174 7.24 -12.70 16.57
C GLN A 174 7.60 -12.07 15.22
N PHE A 175 6.64 -11.36 14.63
CA PHE A 175 6.89 -10.44 13.52
C PHE A 175 7.03 -9.02 14.10
N ALA A 176 8.16 -8.37 13.82
CA ALA A 176 8.37 -6.96 14.14
C ALA A 176 9.07 -6.27 12.96
N TYR A 177 8.36 -5.35 12.32
CA TYR A 177 8.87 -4.63 11.16
C TYR A 177 10.02 -3.70 11.58
N ASN A 178 11.23 -4.04 11.17
CA ASN A 178 12.45 -3.51 11.79
C ASN A 178 13.47 -3.07 10.72
N GLN A 179 14.07 -1.88 10.89
CA GLN A 179 14.99 -1.32 9.89
C GLN A 179 16.42 -1.85 10.03
N THR A 180 16.86 -2.24 11.23
CA THR A 180 18.13 -2.96 11.47
C THR A 180 18.24 -4.19 10.56
N ASN A 181 17.15 -4.92 10.33
CA ASN A 181 17.12 -6.05 9.41
C ASN A 181 17.62 -5.68 8.01
N TYR A 182 17.12 -4.58 7.45
CA TYR A 182 17.44 -4.19 6.07
C TYR A 182 18.79 -3.47 5.97
N LEU A 183 19.22 -2.80 7.04
CA LEU A 183 20.59 -2.31 7.16
C LEU A 183 21.59 -3.48 7.08
N LEU A 184 21.36 -4.55 7.84
CA LEU A 184 22.20 -5.75 7.81
C LEU A 184 22.17 -6.45 6.45
N LEU A 185 21.00 -6.51 5.79
CA LEU A 185 20.89 -7.03 4.43
C LEU A 185 21.72 -6.19 3.44
N GLY A 186 21.77 -4.86 3.61
CA GLY A 186 22.66 -3.99 2.85
C GLY A 186 24.12 -4.36 3.02
N LYS A 187 24.60 -4.48 4.27
CA LYS A 187 25.98 -4.91 4.58
C LYS A 187 26.31 -6.28 3.97
N LEU A 188 25.37 -7.22 4.05
CA LEU A 188 25.53 -8.56 3.49
C LEU A 188 25.62 -8.52 1.96
N ILE A 189 24.76 -7.74 1.29
CA ILE A 189 24.79 -7.56 -0.16
C ILE A 189 26.12 -6.94 -0.59
N ASP A 190 26.57 -5.88 0.07
CA ASP A 190 27.83 -5.21 -0.23
C ASP A 190 29.00 -6.20 -0.14
N LYS A 191 29.04 -6.97 0.94
CA LYS A 191 30.08 -7.97 1.18
C LYS A 191 30.09 -9.10 0.15
N LEU A 192 28.92 -9.66 -0.19
CA LEU A 192 28.83 -10.83 -1.08
C LEU A 192 28.91 -10.47 -2.57
N SER A 193 28.49 -9.25 -2.92
CA SER A 193 28.59 -8.75 -4.29
C SER A 193 29.95 -8.11 -4.58
N GLY A 194 30.62 -7.57 -3.57
CA GLY A 194 31.86 -6.79 -3.72
C GLY A 194 31.62 -5.34 -4.17
N GLN A 195 30.39 -4.85 -4.15
CA GLN A 195 30.03 -3.48 -4.55
C GLN A 195 28.82 -2.96 -3.76
N PRO A 196 28.59 -1.64 -3.69
CA PRO A 196 27.44 -1.09 -2.98
C PRO A 196 26.10 -1.63 -3.50
N PHE A 197 25.14 -1.86 -2.61
CA PHE A 197 23.85 -2.49 -2.95
C PHE A 197 23.11 -1.75 -4.07
N ALA A 198 23.19 -0.41 -4.09
CA ALA A 198 22.54 0.42 -5.09
C ALA A 198 23.12 0.16 -6.48
N GLU A 199 24.44 -0.02 -6.58
CA GLU A 199 25.11 -0.39 -7.83
C GLU A 199 24.78 -1.83 -8.23
N PHE A 200 24.68 -2.75 -7.27
CA PHE A 200 24.25 -4.11 -7.56
C PHE A 200 22.82 -4.18 -8.09
N ILE A 201 21.87 -3.50 -7.45
CA ILE A 201 20.49 -3.42 -7.95
C ILE A 201 20.47 -2.75 -9.33
N ARG A 202 21.22 -1.66 -9.53
CA ARG A 202 21.31 -0.99 -10.82
C ARG A 202 21.76 -1.95 -11.92
N GLN A 203 22.90 -2.60 -11.76
CA GLN A 203 23.48 -3.47 -12.78
C GLN A 203 22.68 -4.76 -12.98
N ARG A 204 22.18 -5.38 -11.90
CA ARG A 204 21.58 -6.73 -11.94
C ARG A 204 20.07 -6.72 -12.10
N GLN A 205 19.43 -5.55 -11.98
CA GLN A 205 17.98 -5.42 -12.14
C GLN A 205 17.60 -4.26 -13.06
N LEU A 206 18.06 -3.04 -12.77
CA LEU A 206 17.58 -1.84 -13.47
C LEU A 206 18.09 -1.76 -14.91
N ASP A 207 19.38 -1.97 -15.13
CA ASP A 207 20.00 -1.96 -16.46
C ASP A 207 19.48 -3.13 -17.30
N VAL A 208 19.34 -4.31 -16.69
CA VAL A 208 18.81 -5.53 -17.32
C VAL A 208 17.44 -5.30 -17.96
N VAL A 209 16.61 -4.49 -17.30
CA VAL A 209 15.23 -4.24 -17.75
C VAL A 209 15.00 -2.82 -18.23
N GLY A 210 16.05 -2.00 -18.39
CA GLY A 210 15.95 -0.63 -18.88
C GLY A 210 15.08 0.27 -17.99
N MET A 211 15.52 0.52 -16.75
CA MET A 211 14.88 1.44 -15.80
C MET A 211 15.78 2.64 -15.44
N PRO A 212 16.18 3.49 -16.41
CA PRO A 212 17.15 4.56 -16.18
C PRO A 212 16.66 5.68 -15.26
N ARG A 213 15.34 5.80 -14.99
CA ARG A 213 14.80 6.79 -14.05
C ARG A 213 14.70 6.27 -12.63
N THR A 214 14.95 4.98 -12.42
CA THR A 214 14.90 4.38 -11.09
C THR A 214 16.28 4.51 -10.47
N SER A 215 16.34 5.09 -9.27
CA SER A 215 17.61 5.23 -8.54
C SER A 215 17.38 5.25 -7.04
N SER A 216 18.48 5.02 -6.31
CA SER A 216 18.57 5.31 -4.88
C SER A 216 18.71 6.82 -4.67
N GLY A 217 18.20 7.34 -3.55
CA GLY A 217 18.33 8.72 -3.10
C GLY A 217 17.19 9.16 -2.17
N ASP A 218 17.32 10.33 -1.57
CA ASP A 218 16.34 10.89 -0.63
C ASP A 218 16.10 12.40 -0.85
N ALA A 219 15.59 13.12 0.16
CA ALA A 219 15.31 14.55 0.06
C ALA A 219 16.57 15.46 0.06
N HIS A 220 17.75 14.95 0.41
CA HIS A 220 19.01 15.70 0.28
C HIS A 220 19.62 15.55 -1.12
N ASP A 221 19.29 14.49 -1.85
CA ASP A 221 19.77 14.25 -3.21
C ASP A 221 19.03 15.12 -4.24
N VAL A 222 19.76 15.64 -5.23
CA VAL A 222 19.17 16.35 -6.37
C VAL A 222 18.67 15.33 -7.40
N LEU A 223 17.44 14.86 -7.20
CA LEU A 223 16.79 13.88 -8.07
C LEU A 223 15.95 14.57 -9.17
N PRO A 224 16.31 14.45 -10.46
CA PRO A 224 15.54 15.07 -11.53
C PRO A 224 14.13 14.51 -11.59
N ARG A 225 13.14 15.39 -11.85
CA ARG A 225 11.72 15.04 -12.05
C ARG A 225 11.07 14.34 -10.85
N MET A 226 11.63 14.53 -9.65
CA MET A 226 11.06 14.00 -8.44
C MET A 226 9.78 14.74 -8.05
N ALA A 227 8.70 14.00 -7.76
CA ALA A 227 7.49 14.57 -7.18
C ALA A 227 7.77 15.04 -5.74
N ARG A 228 7.24 16.20 -5.37
CA ARG A 228 7.29 16.70 -3.99
C ARG A 228 6.39 15.84 -3.12
N GLY A 229 6.91 15.32 -2.01
CA GLY A 229 6.11 14.62 -1.01
C GLY A 229 5.25 15.58 -0.19
N TYR A 230 4.04 15.16 0.13
CA TYR A 230 3.08 15.90 0.94
C TYR A 230 2.55 15.05 2.11
N THR A 231 2.12 15.71 3.17
CA THR A 231 1.43 15.08 4.30
C THR A 231 0.42 16.04 4.95
N PHE A 232 -0.61 15.48 5.58
CA PHE A 232 -1.49 16.20 6.51
C PHE A 232 -1.14 15.92 7.97
N THR A 233 -0.16 15.05 8.21
CA THR A 233 0.29 14.65 9.53
C THR A 233 1.46 15.51 9.96
N GLN A 234 1.45 15.92 11.22
CA GLN A 234 2.48 16.73 11.87
C GLN A 234 2.92 16.03 13.15
N TYR A 235 4.20 16.12 13.45
CA TYR A 235 4.77 15.70 14.73
C TYR A 235 5.09 16.98 15.50
N ILE A 236 4.27 17.28 16.52
CA ILE A 236 4.41 18.48 17.35
C ILE A 236 4.56 18.00 18.79
N ASP A 237 5.67 18.35 19.43
CA ASP A 237 6.00 17.96 20.80
C ASP A 237 5.91 16.44 21.04
N GLY A 238 6.44 15.65 20.09
CA GLY A 238 6.40 14.18 20.15
C GLY A 238 5.02 13.56 19.89
N GLN A 239 4.00 14.37 19.57
CA GLN A 239 2.65 13.90 19.30
C GLN A 239 2.30 14.01 17.83
N VAL A 240 1.72 12.93 17.30
CA VAL A 240 1.15 12.89 15.96
C VAL A 240 -0.17 13.66 15.96
N ARG A 241 -0.27 14.69 15.13
CA ARG A 241 -1.48 15.48 14.91
C ARG A 241 -1.80 15.51 13.43
N ARG A 242 -3.06 15.24 13.07
CA ARG A 242 -3.53 15.36 11.69
C ARG A 242 -4.26 16.69 11.51
N GLY A 243 -3.73 17.55 10.65
CA GLY A 243 -4.29 18.85 10.31
C GLY A 243 -5.15 18.84 9.05
N LYS A 244 -5.79 19.99 8.77
CA LYS A 244 -6.49 20.23 7.50
C LYS A 244 -5.58 20.78 6.41
N GLU A 245 -4.45 21.36 6.81
CA GLU A 245 -3.47 21.98 5.92
C GLU A 245 -2.44 20.96 5.45
N MET A 246 -2.16 20.99 4.15
CA MET A 246 -1.13 20.17 3.55
C MET A 246 0.24 20.78 3.81
N ARG A 247 1.22 19.93 4.12
CA ARG A 247 2.61 20.33 4.36
C ARG A 247 3.54 19.55 3.44
N ASN A 248 4.71 20.12 3.17
CA ASN A 248 5.79 19.39 2.51
C ASN A 248 6.29 18.28 3.44
N LEU A 249 6.50 17.11 2.86
CA LEU A 249 7.15 15.98 3.50
C LEU A 249 8.57 15.87 2.97
N PHE A 250 9.52 15.81 3.89
CA PHE A 250 10.93 15.61 3.63
C PHE A 250 11.36 14.32 4.31
N GLU A 251 11.97 13.42 3.55
CA GLU A 251 12.44 12.12 4.04
C GLU A 251 13.92 12.01 3.76
N VAL A 252 14.67 11.72 4.81
CA VAL A 252 16.11 11.52 4.75
C VAL A 252 16.38 10.08 5.12
N PHE A 253 17.09 9.39 4.25
CA PHE A 253 17.46 7.99 4.40
C PHE A 253 18.99 7.91 4.30
N PRO A 254 19.69 7.83 5.45
CA PRO A 254 21.13 7.77 5.41
C PRO A 254 21.59 6.52 4.67
N PRO A 255 22.78 6.52 4.05
CA PRO A 255 23.20 5.47 3.12
C PRO A 255 22.99 4.04 3.61
N SER A 256 23.21 3.72 4.90
CA SER A 256 23.04 2.35 5.42
C SER A 256 21.58 1.91 5.54
N LEU A 257 20.63 2.86 5.56
CA LEU A 257 19.19 2.60 5.61
C LEU A 257 18.52 2.68 4.23
N ARG A 258 19.26 3.00 3.16
CA ARG A 258 18.66 3.10 1.82
C ARG A 258 18.17 1.76 1.27
N THR A 259 18.66 0.63 1.77
CA THR A 259 18.05 -0.70 1.50
C THR A 259 16.65 -0.86 2.07
N ALA A 260 16.29 -0.06 3.07
CA ALA A 260 14.98 -0.10 3.71
C ALA A 260 13.95 0.74 2.96
N ALA A 261 14.33 1.90 2.39
CA ALA A 261 13.36 2.85 1.82
C ALA A 261 13.87 3.79 0.71
N GLY A 262 15.15 3.72 0.33
CA GLY A 262 15.83 4.77 -0.41
C GLY A 262 15.62 4.81 -1.93
N MET A 263 14.73 4.04 -2.53
CA MET A 263 14.53 4.07 -3.99
C MET A 263 13.37 4.97 -4.43
N SER A 264 13.48 5.48 -5.66
CA SER A 264 12.42 6.19 -6.37
C SER A 264 12.29 5.66 -7.79
N SER A 265 11.08 5.70 -8.38
CA SER A 265 10.81 5.17 -9.72
C SER A 265 9.59 5.84 -10.36
N THR A 266 9.21 5.36 -11.55
CA THR A 266 7.96 5.68 -12.26
C THR A 266 7.08 4.43 -12.32
N ALA A 267 5.76 4.57 -12.43
CA ALA A 267 4.86 3.42 -12.52
C ALA A 267 5.14 2.56 -13.76
N GLU A 268 5.58 3.17 -14.86
CA GLU A 268 5.98 2.47 -16.08
C GLU A 268 7.22 1.59 -15.89
N GLU A 269 8.25 2.09 -15.21
CA GLU A 269 9.46 1.31 -14.93
C GLU A 269 9.19 0.18 -13.95
N MET A 270 8.41 0.45 -12.90
CA MET A 270 7.95 -0.59 -11.97
C MET A 270 7.15 -1.69 -12.68
N ALA A 271 6.24 -1.32 -13.60
CA ALA A 271 5.51 -2.28 -14.41
C ALA A 271 6.44 -3.17 -15.25
N ARG A 272 7.46 -2.56 -15.89
CA ARG A 272 8.47 -3.29 -16.67
C ARG A 272 9.27 -4.26 -15.79
N TRP A 273 9.66 -3.83 -14.60
CA TRP A 273 10.36 -4.66 -13.61
C TRP A 273 9.52 -5.86 -13.17
N LEU A 274 8.24 -5.66 -12.86
CA LEU A 274 7.31 -6.73 -12.48
C LEU A 274 7.09 -7.74 -13.61
N ILE A 275 6.94 -7.27 -14.86
CA ILE A 275 6.83 -8.15 -16.03
C ILE A 275 8.11 -8.98 -16.17
N ALA A 276 9.28 -8.35 -16.09
CA ALA A 276 10.56 -9.03 -16.22
C ALA A 276 10.81 -10.04 -15.10
N LEU A 277 10.42 -9.73 -13.86
CA LEU A 277 10.50 -10.65 -12.72
C LEU A 277 9.65 -11.90 -12.96
N GLN A 278 8.38 -11.73 -13.35
CA GLN A 278 7.46 -12.84 -13.63
C GLN A 278 7.90 -13.70 -14.82
N GLN A 279 8.52 -13.09 -15.83
CA GLN A 279 9.03 -13.78 -17.02
C GLN A 279 10.41 -14.42 -16.82
N GLY A 280 10.93 -14.44 -15.60
CA GLY A 280 12.20 -15.08 -15.27
C GLY A 280 13.45 -14.37 -15.80
N LYS A 281 13.36 -13.06 -16.12
CA LYS A 281 14.52 -12.28 -16.59
C LYS A 281 15.44 -11.83 -15.44
N LEU A 282 14.90 -11.70 -14.24
CA LEU A 282 15.64 -11.22 -13.06
C LEU A 282 16.05 -12.35 -12.10
N LEU A 283 15.28 -13.43 -12.10
CA LEU A 283 15.45 -14.64 -11.29
C LEU A 283 14.96 -15.84 -12.10
N GLN A 284 15.43 -17.04 -11.78
CA GLN A 284 14.84 -18.26 -12.32
C GLN A 284 13.37 -18.38 -11.90
N PRO A 285 12.46 -18.88 -12.76
CA PRO A 285 11.06 -19.07 -12.39
C PRO A 285 10.88 -19.92 -11.12
N THR A 286 11.77 -20.88 -10.87
CA THR A 286 11.78 -21.73 -9.67
C THR A 286 12.10 -20.97 -8.38
N SER A 287 12.68 -19.78 -8.46
CA SER A 287 12.99 -18.92 -7.32
C SER A 287 11.81 -18.04 -6.87
N LEU A 288 10.82 -17.81 -7.74
CA LEU A 288 9.67 -16.96 -7.42
C LEU A 288 8.82 -17.51 -6.26
N PRO A 289 8.54 -18.82 -6.15
CA PRO A 289 7.89 -19.37 -4.96
C PRO A 289 8.66 -19.09 -3.68
N VAL A 290 10.00 -19.15 -3.70
CA VAL A 290 10.83 -18.88 -2.52
C VAL A 290 10.80 -17.40 -2.14
N LEU A 291 10.82 -16.50 -3.14
CA LEU A 291 10.74 -15.04 -2.97
C LEU A 291 9.41 -14.62 -2.31
N TRP A 292 8.31 -15.23 -2.74
CA TRP A 292 6.94 -14.82 -2.38
C TRP A 292 6.29 -15.65 -1.28
N THR A 293 6.91 -16.76 -0.84
CA THR A 293 6.41 -17.53 0.31
C THR A 293 6.71 -16.79 1.61
N PRO A 294 5.69 -16.50 2.44
CA PRO A 294 5.87 -15.84 3.73
C PRO A 294 6.76 -16.64 4.69
N GLY A 295 7.53 -15.94 5.52
CA GLY A 295 8.18 -16.56 6.68
C GLY A 295 7.15 -17.07 7.69
N ARG A 296 7.40 -18.26 8.26
CA ARG A 296 6.62 -18.80 9.37
C ARG A 296 7.29 -18.48 10.69
N LEU A 297 6.48 -18.11 11.68
CA LEU A 297 6.90 -18.04 13.07
C LEU A 297 7.11 -19.45 13.63
N ASN A 298 7.73 -19.55 14.80
CA ASN A 298 8.03 -20.82 15.48
C ASN A 298 6.75 -21.62 15.81
N ASN A 299 5.59 -20.97 15.89
CA ASN A 299 4.29 -21.61 16.07
C ASN A 299 3.61 -22.03 14.74
N GLY A 300 4.31 -21.93 13.61
CA GLY A 300 3.82 -22.29 12.28
C GLY A 300 2.95 -21.23 11.59
N THR A 301 2.56 -20.14 12.27
CA THR A 301 1.72 -19.08 11.71
C THR A 301 2.52 -18.06 10.90
N THR A 302 1.84 -17.33 10.01
CA THR A 302 2.38 -16.15 9.32
C THR A 302 1.83 -14.87 9.95
N ARG A 303 2.61 -13.79 9.90
CA ARG A 303 2.23 -12.46 10.39
C ARG A 303 2.83 -11.37 9.51
N SER A 304 2.18 -10.22 9.50
CA SER A 304 2.64 -8.97 8.87
C SER A 304 1.92 -7.78 9.51
N PHE A 305 1.64 -6.72 8.76
CA PHE A 305 0.99 -5.49 9.23
C PHE A 305 -0.47 -5.65 9.67
N GLY A 306 -1.08 -6.82 9.46
CA GLY A 306 -2.48 -7.08 9.78
C GLY A 306 -3.43 -6.58 8.69
N GLY A 307 -4.73 -6.58 9.01
CA GLY A 307 -5.76 -6.37 8.00
C GLY A 307 -5.65 -7.42 6.89
N LYS A 308 -5.52 -6.98 5.64
CA LYS A 308 -5.31 -7.88 4.49
C LYS A 308 -3.86 -8.30 4.28
N LEU A 309 -2.89 -7.64 4.89
CA LEU A 309 -1.48 -8.01 4.79
C LEU A 309 -1.18 -9.02 5.90
N THR A 310 -1.28 -10.30 5.58
CA THR A 310 -1.33 -11.41 6.56
C THR A 310 -0.02 -12.18 6.67
N GLY A 311 0.94 -11.95 5.77
CA GLY A 311 2.27 -12.55 5.83
C GLY A 311 3.35 -11.64 5.23
N TYR A 312 4.61 -11.90 5.55
CA TYR A 312 5.76 -11.17 5.00
C TYR A 312 6.79 -12.18 4.47
N ALA A 313 7.00 -12.16 3.16
CA ALA A 313 7.97 -12.97 2.43
C ALA A 313 9.30 -12.22 2.31
N LEU A 314 10.14 -12.53 1.31
CA LEU A 314 11.48 -11.96 1.22
C LEU A 314 11.47 -10.52 0.70
N GLY A 315 11.07 -9.55 1.52
CA GLY A 315 10.86 -8.15 1.11
C GLY A 315 9.47 -7.84 0.55
N TRP A 316 8.55 -8.79 0.63
CA TRP A 316 7.20 -8.69 0.08
C TRP A 316 6.17 -8.97 1.15
N PRO A 317 5.36 -7.99 1.59
CA PRO A 317 4.10 -8.28 2.25
C PRO A 317 3.23 -9.15 1.34
N THR A 318 2.37 -9.96 1.93
CA THR A 318 1.54 -10.93 1.20
C THR A 318 0.10 -10.85 1.70
N VAL A 319 -0.82 -11.12 0.78
CA VAL A 319 -2.24 -11.27 1.04
C VAL A 319 -2.59 -12.72 0.83
N ASP A 320 -2.82 -13.42 1.94
CA ASP A 320 -3.27 -14.80 1.93
C ASP A 320 -4.80 -14.85 1.74
N ARG A 321 -5.22 -14.98 0.49
CA ARG A 321 -6.63 -15.18 0.09
C ARG A 321 -6.68 -16.27 -0.98
N PRO A 322 -7.41 -17.39 -0.78
CA PRO A 322 -7.38 -18.52 -1.71
C PRO A 322 -7.81 -18.20 -3.15
N GLU A 323 -8.75 -17.28 -3.32
CA GLU A 323 -9.27 -16.91 -4.64
C GLU A 323 -8.25 -16.14 -5.48
N HIS A 324 -7.58 -15.13 -4.92
CA HIS A 324 -6.69 -14.21 -5.62
C HIS A 324 -5.46 -13.84 -4.78
N PRO A 325 -4.61 -14.80 -4.38
CA PRO A 325 -3.48 -14.52 -3.52
C PRO A 325 -2.59 -13.45 -4.15
N ALA A 326 -2.02 -12.57 -3.33
CA ALA A 326 -1.19 -11.47 -3.83
C ALA A 326 0.09 -11.29 -3.01
N VAL A 327 1.11 -10.76 -3.67
CA VAL A 327 2.22 -10.07 -3.00
C VAL A 327 2.01 -8.57 -3.15
N ALA A 328 2.21 -7.85 -2.07
CA ALA A 328 1.70 -6.49 -1.89
C ALA A 328 2.74 -5.54 -1.26
N PRO A 329 3.88 -5.23 -1.91
CA PRO A 329 4.78 -4.20 -1.43
C PRO A 329 4.06 -2.86 -1.26
N VAL A 330 4.19 -2.28 -0.07
CA VAL A 330 3.64 -0.96 0.27
C VAL A 330 4.75 -0.07 0.82
N GLY A 331 4.61 1.25 0.65
CA GLY A 331 5.67 2.20 1.00
C GLY A 331 5.14 3.56 1.42
N GLY A 332 5.62 4.04 2.58
CA GLY A 332 5.47 5.42 3.05
C GLY A 332 4.03 5.92 3.16
N GLY A 333 3.07 5.00 3.30
CA GLY A 333 1.63 5.29 3.28
C GLY A 333 1.16 6.00 2.00
N ARG A 334 1.89 5.88 0.89
CA ARG A 334 1.61 6.64 -0.35
C ARG A 334 1.81 5.85 -1.64
N SER A 335 2.50 4.72 -1.58
CA SER A 335 2.81 3.90 -2.76
C SER A 335 2.46 2.45 -2.46
N ALA A 336 1.86 1.76 -3.43
CA ALA A 336 1.61 0.33 -3.32
C ALA A 336 1.76 -0.37 -4.68
N VAL A 337 2.28 -1.58 -4.62
CA VAL A 337 2.35 -2.54 -5.72
C VAL A 337 1.58 -3.77 -5.27
N PHE A 338 0.59 -4.21 -6.03
CA PHE A 338 -0.05 -5.50 -5.79
C PHE A 338 0.13 -6.34 -7.04
N LEU A 339 0.74 -7.51 -6.89
CA LEU A 339 0.86 -8.52 -7.92
C LEU A 339 0.02 -9.73 -7.47
N TYR A 340 -0.83 -10.21 -8.37
CA TYR A 340 -1.72 -11.35 -8.23
C TYR A 340 -1.20 -12.49 -9.11
N PRO A 341 -0.28 -13.36 -8.62
CA PRO A 341 0.41 -14.30 -9.49
C PRO A 341 -0.54 -15.31 -10.15
N LYS A 342 -1.63 -15.68 -9.47
CA LYS A 342 -2.65 -16.60 -10.00
C LYS A 342 -3.45 -16.00 -11.17
N ASP A 343 -3.60 -14.68 -11.17
CA ASP A 343 -4.46 -13.95 -12.10
C ASP A 343 -3.65 -13.28 -13.23
N ASP A 344 -2.31 -13.32 -13.16
CA ASP A 344 -1.38 -12.62 -14.07
C ASP A 344 -1.78 -11.14 -14.23
N LEU A 345 -2.00 -10.50 -13.09
CA LEU A 345 -2.47 -9.13 -12.95
C LEU A 345 -1.61 -8.41 -11.91
N ALA A 346 -1.18 -7.18 -12.20
CA ALA A 346 -0.50 -6.34 -11.23
C ALA A 346 -0.91 -4.87 -11.35
N PHE A 347 -0.91 -4.18 -10.22
CA PHE A 347 -1.14 -2.75 -10.11
C PHE A 347 0.08 -2.10 -9.49
N VAL A 348 0.48 -0.97 -10.06
CA VAL A 348 1.44 -0.05 -9.46
C VAL A 348 0.74 1.28 -9.27
N VAL A 349 0.56 1.72 -8.02
CA VAL A 349 -0.02 3.02 -7.69
C VAL A 349 0.99 3.81 -6.88
N LEU A 350 1.54 4.86 -7.48
CA LEU A 350 2.49 5.76 -6.84
C LEU A 350 1.83 7.11 -6.62
N THR A 351 1.86 7.60 -5.38
CA THR A 351 1.28 8.91 -5.04
C THR A 351 2.29 9.75 -4.27
N ASN A 352 2.07 11.06 -4.26
CA ASN A 352 2.92 11.99 -3.52
C ASN A 352 2.32 12.44 -2.18
N LEU A 353 1.36 11.71 -1.62
CA LEU A 353 0.73 12.03 -0.33
C LEU A 353 0.89 10.89 0.69
N GLN A 354 1.64 11.14 1.77
CA GLN A 354 1.65 10.25 2.94
C GLN A 354 0.27 10.20 3.58
N GLY A 355 -0.24 8.98 3.77
CA GLY A 355 -1.60 8.72 4.25
C GLY A 355 -2.62 8.49 3.12
N ALA A 356 -2.21 8.57 1.85
CA ALA A 356 -3.05 8.15 0.72
C ALA A 356 -3.35 6.65 0.74
N SER A 357 -2.41 5.85 1.27
CA SER A 357 -2.53 4.40 1.46
C SER A 357 -3.19 3.66 0.30
N PRO A 358 -2.58 3.66 -0.92
CA PRO A 358 -3.20 3.05 -2.09
C PRO A 358 -3.56 1.59 -1.94
N GLU A 359 -2.86 0.87 -1.05
CA GLU A 359 -3.19 -0.48 -0.65
C GLU A 359 -4.66 -0.61 -0.24
N ARG A 360 -5.31 0.43 0.31
CA ARG A 360 -6.72 0.38 0.72
C ARG A 360 -7.71 0.28 -0.45
N PHE A 361 -7.40 0.89 -1.60
CA PHE A 361 -8.32 0.93 -2.75
C PHE A 361 -7.87 0.13 -3.97
N ILE A 362 -6.65 -0.45 -3.98
CA ILE A 362 -6.18 -1.26 -5.11
C ILE A 362 -7.07 -2.46 -5.42
N ASP A 363 -7.67 -3.12 -4.41
CA ASP A 363 -8.58 -4.26 -4.67
C ASP A 363 -9.83 -3.80 -5.46
N ALA A 364 -10.30 -2.56 -5.28
CA ALA A 364 -11.38 -2.01 -6.09
C ALA A 364 -10.95 -1.78 -7.55
N LEU A 365 -9.68 -1.41 -7.78
CA LEU A 365 -9.11 -1.34 -9.12
C LEU A 365 -9.00 -2.75 -9.74
N ALA A 366 -8.54 -3.73 -8.96
CA ALA A 366 -8.47 -5.12 -9.38
C ALA A 366 -9.85 -5.69 -9.73
N ALA A 367 -10.89 -5.30 -9.02
CA ALA A 367 -12.28 -5.69 -9.30
C ALA A 367 -12.80 -5.22 -10.67
N CYS A 368 -12.16 -4.24 -11.32
CA CYS A 368 -12.44 -3.89 -12.72
C CYS A 368 -11.99 -4.97 -13.72
N TYR A 369 -11.05 -5.83 -13.32
CA TYR A 369 -10.45 -6.89 -14.15
C TYR A 369 -10.83 -8.30 -13.67
N LEU A 370 -11.13 -8.43 -12.37
CA LEU A 370 -11.51 -9.66 -11.68
C LEU A 370 -12.90 -9.45 -11.05
N PRO A 371 -14.01 -9.74 -11.77
CA PRO A 371 -15.36 -9.43 -11.31
C PRO A 371 -15.73 -10.06 -9.97
N ASP A 372 -15.12 -11.18 -9.60
CA ASP A 372 -15.32 -11.84 -8.32
C ASP A 372 -14.60 -11.16 -7.14
N MET A 373 -13.77 -10.15 -7.41
CA MET A 373 -13.18 -9.25 -6.41
C MET A 373 -14.07 -8.05 -6.03
N GLN A 374 -15.29 -7.96 -6.55
CA GLN A 374 -16.20 -6.88 -6.18
C GLN A 374 -16.53 -6.94 -4.68
N VAL A 375 -16.26 -5.85 -3.94
CA VAL A 375 -16.60 -5.70 -2.52
C VAL A 375 -18.11 -5.88 -2.30
N ALA A 376 -18.90 -5.37 -3.25
CA ALA A 376 -20.35 -5.56 -3.28
C ALA A 376 -20.77 -7.04 -3.33
N ASP A 377 -19.90 -7.98 -3.70
CA ASP A 377 -20.17 -9.42 -3.71
C ASP A 377 -19.50 -10.16 -2.53
N GLY A 378 -19.10 -9.40 -1.51
CA GLY A 378 -18.51 -9.89 -0.27
C GLY A 378 -17.02 -10.24 -0.40
N PHE A 379 -16.33 -9.70 -1.40
CA PHE A 379 -14.89 -9.90 -1.52
C PHE A 379 -14.14 -9.33 -0.30
N GLY A 380 -13.15 -10.07 0.19
CA GLY A 380 -12.41 -9.74 1.42
C GLY A 380 -13.06 -10.22 2.72
N LEU A 381 -14.31 -10.72 2.67
CA LEU A 381 -14.94 -11.38 3.81
C LEU A 381 -14.43 -12.83 3.94
N PRO A 382 -14.34 -13.38 5.18
CA PRO A 382 -14.13 -14.81 5.37
C PRO A 382 -15.14 -15.65 4.58
N PRO A 383 -14.79 -16.88 4.12
CA PRO A 383 -15.65 -17.68 3.26
C PRO A 383 -17.09 -17.86 3.77
N THR A 384 -17.27 -18.05 5.09
CA THR A 384 -18.58 -18.17 5.74
C THR A 384 -19.41 -16.88 5.61
N LEU A 385 -18.80 -15.73 5.90
CA LEU A 385 -19.43 -14.41 5.77
C LEU A 385 -19.67 -14.04 4.30
N ARG A 386 -18.76 -14.38 3.39
CA ARG A 386 -18.95 -14.15 1.95
C ARG A 386 -20.15 -14.93 1.41
N ALA A 387 -20.30 -16.21 1.80
CA ALA A 387 -21.45 -17.02 1.43
C ALA A 387 -22.75 -16.42 1.97
N LEU A 388 -22.77 -16.05 3.25
CA LEU A 388 -23.94 -15.40 3.87
C LEU A 388 -24.29 -14.07 3.19
N HIS A 389 -23.30 -13.23 2.92
CA HIS A 389 -23.47 -11.95 2.24
C HIS A 389 -24.10 -12.11 0.85
N ARG A 390 -23.62 -13.08 0.05
CA ARG A 390 -24.18 -13.38 -1.27
C ARG A 390 -25.64 -13.81 -1.19
N THR A 391 -25.99 -14.67 -0.24
CA THR A 391 -27.38 -15.09 -0.01
C THR A 391 -28.26 -13.88 0.35
N LEU A 392 -27.78 -13.01 1.23
CA LEU A 392 -28.53 -11.83 1.66
C LEU A 392 -28.63 -10.75 0.61
N ARG A 393 -27.69 -10.66 -0.33
CA ARG A 393 -27.82 -9.80 -1.49
C ARG A 393 -28.93 -10.23 -2.43
N GLN A 394 -29.20 -11.53 -2.52
CA GLN A 394 -30.28 -12.06 -3.35
C GLN A 394 -31.64 -11.98 -2.64
N ARG A 395 -31.65 -12.19 -1.31
CA ARG A 395 -32.88 -12.28 -0.52
C ARG A 395 -33.26 -11.00 0.22
N GLY A 396 -32.33 -10.07 0.41
CA GLY A 396 -32.44 -8.93 1.31
C GLY A 396 -31.85 -9.20 2.70
N PHE A 397 -31.23 -8.17 3.29
CA PHE A 397 -30.65 -8.24 4.64
C PHE A 397 -31.69 -8.36 5.76
N SER A 398 -32.98 -8.14 5.46
CA SER A 398 -34.09 -8.48 6.37
C SER A 398 -34.11 -9.96 6.76
N HIS A 399 -33.54 -10.85 5.94
CA HIS A 399 -33.43 -12.28 6.21
C HIS A 399 -32.14 -12.67 6.95
N LEU A 400 -31.31 -11.72 7.39
CA LEU A 400 -30.02 -11.98 8.05
C LEU A 400 -30.13 -12.98 9.19
N GLU A 401 -31.11 -12.79 10.08
CA GLU A 401 -31.35 -13.68 11.21
C GLU A 401 -31.76 -15.09 10.82
N GLU A 402 -32.63 -15.19 9.81
CA GLU A 402 -33.12 -16.47 9.31
C GLU A 402 -31.95 -17.28 8.73
N GLU A 403 -31.10 -16.63 7.92
CA GLU A 403 -29.96 -17.27 7.28
C GLU A 403 -28.85 -17.65 8.26
N VAL A 404 -28.56 -16.80 9.26
CA VAL A 404 -27.61 -17.17 10.32
C VAL A 404 -28.12 -18.38 11.12
N LYS A 405 -29.41 -18.42 11.46
CA LYS A 405 -30.02 -19.57 12.15
C LYS A 405 -29.95 -20.84 11.30
N LYS A 406 -30.22 -20.75 10.00
CA LYS A 406 -30.09 -21.89 9.08
C LYS A 406 -28.65 -22.39 8.98
N ALA A 407 -27.69 -21.49 8.84
CA ALA A 407 -26.28 -21.83 8.76
C ALA A 407 -25.82 -22.59 10.02
N ARG A 408 -26.19 -22.10 11.21
CA ARG A 408 -25.89 -22.75 12.50
C ARG A 408 -26.59 -24.10 12.70
N ARG A 409 -27.79 -24.29 12.15
CA ARG A 409 -28.47 -25.58 12.16
C ARG A 409 -27.77 -26.61 11.28
N LYS A 410 -27.23 -26.18 10.14
CA LYS A 410 -26.50 -27.04 9.19
C LYS A 410 -25.10 -27.37 9.70
N ASP A 411 -24.44 -26.41 10.32
CA ASP A 411 -23.10 -26.55 10.88
C ASP A 411 -23.07 -25.92 12.29
N PRO A 412 -23.11 -26.73 13.36
CA PRO A 412 -23.00 -26.23 14.73
C PRO A 412 -21.68 -25.49 15.03
N ALA A 413 -20.62 -25.72 14.24
CA ALA A 413 -19.35 -25.00 14.35
C ALA A 413 -19.36 -23.65 13.60
N TYR A 414 -20.48 -23.28 12.96
CA TYR A 414 -20.62 -22.03 12.23
C TYR A 414 -20.45 -20.81 13.16
N ALA A 415 -19.28 -20.20 13.06
CA ALA A 415 -18.89 -19.04 13.83
C ALA A 415 -18.87 -17.77 12.96
N LEU A 416 -19.25 -16.67 13.58
CA LEU A 416 -19.18 -15.32 13.01
C LEU A 416 -18.34 -14.45 13.94
N PRO A 417 -17.01 -14.40 13.77
CA PRO A 417 -16.12 -13.67 14.66
C PRO A 417 -16.46 -12.18 14.73
N GLU A 418 -16.45 -11.59 15.93
CA GLU A 418 -16.85 -10.19 16.17
C GLU A 418 -16.19 -9.21 15.19
N GLN A 419 -14.86 -9.28 15.06
CA GLN A 419 -14.09 -8.37 14.21
C GLN A 419 -14.46 -8.53 12.72
N ALA A 420 -14.75 -9.76 12.27
CA ALA A 420 -15.11 -10.03 10.89
C ALA A 420 -16.52 -9.53 10.56
N VAL A 421 -17.46 -9.68 11.49
CA VAL A 421 -18.81 -9.11 11.37
C VAL A 421 -18.74 -7.58 11.41
N ASN A 422 -17.88 -7.01 12.24
CA ASN A 422 -17.69 -5.56 12.31
C ASN A 422 -17.12 -4.99 11.00
N ALA A 423 -16.08 -5.62 10.46
CA ALA A 423 -15.49 -5.26 9.17
C ALA A 423 -16.51 -5.40 8.03
N TRP A 424 -17.37 -6.41 8.08
CA TRP A 424 -18.48 -6.56 7.14
C TRP A 424 -19.46 -5.39 7.20
N GLY A 425 -19.87 -4.97 8.40
CA GLY A 425 -20.73 -3.80 8.59
C GLY A 425 -20.11 -2.53 7.97
N TYR A 426 -18.85 -2.25 8.26
CA TYR A 426 -18.15 -1.10 7.67
C TYR A 426 -18.00 -1.18 6.16
N SER A 427 -17.80 -2.37 5.58
CA SER A 427 -17.77 -2.52 4.11
C SER A 427 -19.09 -2.09 3.46
N LEU A 428 -20.23 -2.31 4.14
CA LEU A 428 -21.54 -1.87 3.66
C LEU A 428 -21.73 -0.35 3.84
N VAL A 429 -21.19 0.23 4.92
CA VAL A 429 -21.15 1.69 5.10
C VAL A 429 -20.37 2.37 3.97
N GLU A 430 -19.21 1.82 3.60
CA GLU A 430 -18.39 2.32 2.49
C GLU A 430 -19.11 2.26 1.13
N LEU A 431 -19.99 1.27 0.95
CA LEU A 431 -20.88 1.15 -0.21
C LEU A 431 -22.12 2.05 -0.15
N GLY A 432 -22.31 2.81 0.95
CA GLY A 432 -23.50 3.64 1.18
C GLY A 432 -24.75 2.84 1.57
N GLN A 433 -24.61 1.55 1.86
CA GLN A 433 -25.70 0.63 2.22
C GLN A 433 -25.98 0.69 3.73
N LEU A 434 -26.34 1.87 4.25
CA LEU A 434 -26.47 2.12 5.69
C LEU A 434 -27.52 1.23 6.37
N ALA A 435 -28.63 0.91 5.69
CA ALA A 435 -29.65 0.02 6.24
C ALA A 435 -29.16 -1.43 6.41
N ASP A 436 -28.39 -1.94 5.44
CA ASP A 436 -27.81 -3.28 5.49
C ASP A 436 -26.68 -3.33 6.53
N ALA A 437 -25.83 -2.29 6.58
CA ALA A 437 -24.81 -2.12 7.60
C ALA A 437 -25.42 -2.13 9.01
N LEU A 438 -26.53 -1.40 9.20
CA LEU A 438 -27.24 -1.36 10.47
C LEU A 438 -27.71 -2.75 10.91
N ALA A 439 -28.28 -3.55 10.01
CA ALA A 439 -28.69 -4.92 10.31
C ALA A 439 -27.49 -5.80 10.75
N VAL A 440 -26.34 -5.64 10.08
CA VAL A 440 -25.09 -6.34 10.42
C VAL A 440 -24.55 -5.92 11.79
N PHE A 441 -24.53 -4.63 12.12
CA PHE A 441 -24.07 -4.15 13.43
C PHE A 441 -25.02 -4.58 14.56
N GLN A 442 -26.35 -4.60 14.31
CA GLN A 442 -27.33 -5.15 15.24
C GLN A 442 -27.14 -6.66 15.48
N LEU A 443 -26.76 -7.43 14.45
CA LEU A 443 -26.35 -8.82 14.62
C LEU A 443 -25.09 -8.90 15.49
N ASN A 444 -24.08 -8.07 15.24
CA ASN A 444 -22.81 -8.11 15.98
C ASN A 444 -23.03 -7.88 17.49
N VAL A 445 -23.84 -6.88 17.86
CA VAL A 445 -24.22 -6.63 19.26
C VAL A 445 -24.92 -7.83 19.90
N ARG A 446 -25.78 -8.54 19.16
CA ARG A 446 -26.47 -9.73 19.69
C ARG A 446 -25.53 -10.92 19.85
N LEU A 447 -24.53 -11.05 18.98
CA LEU A 447 -23.51 -12.09 19.07
C LEU A 447 -22.51 -11.80 20.20
N TYR A 448 -22.21 -10.53 20.46
CA TYR A 448 -21.17 -10.09 21.39
C TYR A 448 -21.65 -8.93 22.29
N PRO A 449 -22.69 -9.13 23.13
CA PRO A 449 -23.30 -8.06 23.93
C PRO A 449 -22.39 -7.52 25.06
N GLY A 450 -21.25 -8.16 25.32
CA GLY A 450 -20.24 -7.68 26.25
C GLY A 450 -19.16 -6.81 25.62
N SER A 451 -19.16 -6.63 24.29
CA SER A 451 -18.11 -5.89 23.58
C SER A 451 -18.52 -4.45 23.33
N ALA A 452 -17.77 -3.50 23.93
CA ALA A 452 -17.93 -2.06 23.70
C ALA A 452 -17.83 -1.69 22.21
N ASN A 453 -16.98 -2.38 21.45
CA ASN A 453 -16.74 -2.14 20.02
C ASN A 453 -18.02 -2.35 19.19
N THR A 454 -18.83 -3.37 19.51
CA THR A 454 -20.07 -3.63 18.77
C THR A 454 -21.12 -2.53 18.96
N TYR A 455 -21.20 -1.96 20.16
CA TYR A 455 -22.09 -0.83 20.45
C TYR A 455 -21.60 0.47 19.83
N ASP A 456 -20.28 0.67 19.78
CA ASP A 456 -19.66 1.84 19.16
C ASP A 456 -19.99 1.93 17.66
N SER A 457 -19.73 0.87 16.90
CA SER A 457 -20.02 0.83 15.47
C SER A 457 -21.53 0.91 15.16
N LEU A 458 -22.38 0.33 16.02
CA LEU A 458 -23.83 0.47 15.90
C LEU A 458 -24.29 1.92 16.15
N ALA A 459 -23.75 2.58 17.18
CA ALA A 459 -24.06 3.96 17.51
C ALA A 459 -23.63 4.93 16.41
N GLU A 460 -22.42 4.74 15.86
CA GLU A 460 -21.89 5.50 14.74
C GLU A 460 -22.82 5.41 13.51
N THR A 461 -23.31 4.21 13.22
CA THR A 461 -24.23 4.00 12.10
C THR A 461 -25.57 4.71 12.33
N TYR A 462 -26.14 4.64 13.53
CA TYR A 462 -27.35 5.41 13.86
C TYR A 462 -27.14 6.92 13.77
N ALA A 463 -25.99 7.41 14.25
CA ALA A 463 -25.64 8.83 14.17
C ALA A 463 -25.55 9.30 12.72
N THR A 464 -24.90 8.49 11.87
CA THR A 464 -24.78 8.73 10.41
C THR A 464 -26.15 8.76 9.73
N MET A 465 -27.08 7.91 10.17
CA MET A 465 -28.47 7.91 9.68
C MET A 465 -29.36 9.00 10.30
N GLY A 466 -28.81 9.85 11.18
CA GLY A 466 -29.55 10.93 11.85
C GLY A 466 -30.40 10.50 13.04
N ASN A 467 -30.34 9.24 13.47
CA ASN A 467 -31.08 8.74 14.63
C ASN A 467 -30.34 9.04 15.94
N LYS A 468 -30.39 10.30 16.37
CA LYS A 468 -29.68 10.78 17.57
C LYS A 468 -30.04 10.00 18.83
N LYS A 469 -31.31 9.64 19.01
CA LYS A 469 -31.80 8.94 20.22
C LYS A 469 -31.11 7.58 20.38
N LEU A 470 -31.11 6.76 19.33
CA LEU A 470 -30.48 5.43 19.38
C LEU A 470 -28.95 5.53 19.39
N ALA A 471 -28.38 6.50 18.67
CA ALA A 471 -26.94 6.76 18.72
C ALA A 471 -26.48 7.07 20.16
N THR A 472 -27.13 8.00 20.85
CA THR A 472 -26.83 8.34 22.25
C THR A 472 -26.97 7.14 23.18
N GLN A 473 -28.04 6.34 23.03
CA GLN A 473 -28.24 5.13 23.83
C GLN A 473 -27.09 4.12 23.67
N HIS A 474 -26.68 3.84 22.42
CA HIS A 474 -25.64 2.85 22.17
C HIS A 474 -24.23 3.37 22.49
N TYR A 475 -23.94 4.66 22.27
CA TYR A 475 -22.68 5.26 22.73
C TYR A 475 -22.57 5.24 24.26
N ALA A 476 -23.66 5.50 25.00
CA ALA A 476 -23.67 5.37 26.45
C ALA A 476 -23.32 3.94 26.89
N LYS A 477 -23.87 2.93 26.20
CA LYS A 477 -23.53 1.52 26.48
C LYS A 477 -22.08 1.17 26.13
N ALA A 478 -21.56 1.68 25.02
CA ALA A 478 -20.16 1.51 24.64
C ALA A 478 -19.21 2.12 25.68
N LEU A 479 -19.55 3.28 26.23
CA LEU A 479 -18.79 3.95 27.28
C LEU A 479 -18.89 3.24 28.63
N GLU A 480 -20.05 2.67 28.96
CA GLU A 480 -20.23 1.81 30.15
C GLU A 480 -19.30 0.59 30.10
N LEU A 481 -19.23 -0.07 28.94
CA LEU A 481 -18.38 -1.25 28.74
C LEU A 481 -16.88 -0.90 28.57
N ASN A 482 -16.57 0.29 28.06
CA ASN A 482 -15.21 0.80 27.93
C ASN A 482 -15.16 2.31 28.21
N PRO A 483 -14.88 2.73 29.45
CA PRO A 483 -14.81 4.14 29.84
C PRO A 483 -13.73 4.96 29.11
N LYS A 484 -12.80 4.31 28.40
CA LYS A 484 -11.75 4.98 27.61
C LYS A 484 -12.17 5.24 26.16
N ASN A 485 -13.39 4.89 25.75
CA ASN A 485 -13.87 5.14 24.40
C ASN A 485 -14.05 6.65 24.15
N ARG A 486 -13.08 7.25 23.45
CA ARG A 486 -13.08 8.69 23.15
C ARG A 486 -14.20 9.10 22.20
N ALA A 487 -14.49 8.30 21.18
CA ALA A 487 -15.53 8.62 20.20
C ALA A 487 -16.91 8.73 20.87
N ALA A 488 -17.25 7.73 21.71
CA ALA A 488 -18.47 7.75 22.50
C ALA A 488 -18.51 8.97 23.46
N ALA A 489 -17.41 9.23 24.18
CA ALA A 489 -17.33 10.34 25.13
C ALA A 489 -17.42 11.72 24.45
N GLU A 490 -16.91 11.87 23.23
CA GLU A 490 -17.00 13.11 22.46
C GLU A 490 -18.40 13.33 21.88
N TYR A 491 -19.04 12.28 21.37
CA TYR A 491 -20.39 12.37 20.83
C TYR A 491 -21.41 12.75 21.91
N LEU A 492 -21.31 12.16 23.10
CA LEU A 492 -22.25 12.41 24.21
C LEU A 492 -22.13 13.80 24.87
N LYS A 493 -21.13 14.59 24.49
CA LYS A 493 -20.96 15.98 24.95
C LYS A 493 -21.66 17.01 24.05
N GLN A 494 -22.11 16.58 22.86
CA GLN A 494 -22.81 17.40 21.87
C GLN A 494 -24.31 17.38 22.13
#